data_AF-A0AAN4YJL3-F1
#
_entry.id   AF-A0AAN4YJL3-F1
#
_cell.length_a   1.000
_cell.length_b   1.000
_cell.length_c   1.000
_cell.angle_alpha   90.00
_cell.angle_beta   90.00
_cell.angle_gamma   90.00
#
_symmetry.space_group_name_H-M   'P 1'
#
loop_
_entity.id
_entity.type
_entity.pdbx_description
1 polymer ?
#
loop_
_entity_poly.entity_id
_entity_poly.type
_entity_poly.pdbx_seq_one_letter_code
_entity_poly.pdbx_strand_id
1 'polypeptide(L)'
;MTEYEEDQIEFSILSLVRDPLVDLIGKLAVNIKCLELLNQRLTTQAPAVAHSELPFASRILENTILGPDKSFDMTRESIDQAIVPVVLERYNLFSAQEIVDFQQKLCNEQQALRAAIRDEQQTQRADDDYAAGRRYDYGPAIRTWVRFLARKGVIESLIPMGEATWDVDATLPEVQVHSKPGIATGISAAKDGNAEAVKVCYLTEQTSHHPPVSAFFIDCPQRGVSARGFDQISAKFTGTSIRVAPGQHNLGIFVRIAPRDNEEYQLTHPAAHLGGLLRGALAITVSDTCYVTCPKTRIKVILQYLEDGWIGRAQNRVEGVVFRYDPDMDTTTKIKDVPESDILAKISGSWHGQVYFTLAGTGEPQLLIDIAPLFPATKSVPPEGSQLSNESRKFWSSVTEAIVDKKYSQATRCKQNIEERQRQRAAERQAKNETWQPRFFTDAVTPLGKPELTEDGRKALKGLYNGDYSLEESETKGA
;
A
#
# COMPACT_ATOMS: atom_id res chain seq x y z
N MET A 1 11.54 29.59 6.56
CA MET A 1 11.26 28.41 5.71
C MET A 1 11.86 27.18 6.40
N THR A 2 11.55 27.04 7.69
CA THR A 2 12.21 26.15 8.66
C THR A 2 11.20 25.88 9.76
N GLU A 3 10.37 24.88 9.53
CA GLU A 3 9.51 24.11 10.44
C GLU A 3 8.64 23.25 9.49
N TYR A 4 8.36 22.00 9.85
CA TYR A 4 7.70 20.94 9.06
C TYR A 4 8.57 19.85 8.39
N GLU A 5 9.85 19.67 8.78
CA GLU A 5 10.62 18.49 8.38
C GLU A 5 10.46 17.25 9.30
N GLU A 6 9.72 17.34 10.41
CA GLU A 6 9.76 16.26 11.42
C GLU A 6 8.68 15.16 11.37
N ASP A 7 7.67 15.20 10.48
CA ASP A 7 6.57 14.21 10.53
C ASP A 7 6.20 13.48 9.21
N GLN A 8 7.00 13.60 8.14
CA GLN A 8 6.77 12.79 6.94
C GLN A 8 7.59 11.50 6.97
N ILE A 9 6.99 10.45 7.54
CA ILE A 9 7.53 9.09 7.40
C ILE A 9 7.25 8.62 5.96
N GLU A 10 8.28 8.59 5.12
CA GLU A 10 8.26 7.87 3.84
C GLU A 10 8.12 6.36 4.09
N PHE A 11 6.89 5.85 4.10
CA PHE A 11 6.66 4.40 4.11
C PHE A 11 6.87 3.83 2.70
N SER A 12 8.02 3.22 2.48
CA SER A 12 8.14 2.21 1.44
C SER A 12 7.60 0.89 1.99
N ILE A 13 6.66 0.24 1.30
CA ILE A 13 6.31 -1.16 1.57
C ILE A 13 7.56 -2.06 1.50
N LEU A 14 8.63 -1.62 0.81
CA LEU A 14 9.92 -2.29 0.80
C LEU A 14 10.74 -2.09 2.09
N SER A 15 10.49 -1.11 2.95
CA SER A 15 11.19 -1.03 4.25
C SER A 15 10.78 -2.16 5.20
N LEU A 16 9.60 -2.76 4.97
CA LEU A 16 9.16 -4.00 5.60
C LEU A 16 9.76 -5.27 4.95
N VAL A 17 10.50 -5.12 3.84
CA VAL A 17 11.08 -6.22 3.03
C VAL A 17 12.60 -6.08 2.88
N ARG A 18 13.21 -4.96 3.26
CA ARG A 18 14.65 -4.79 3.24
C ARG A 18 15.21 -5.53 4.43
N ASP A 19 15.76 -6.72 4.17
CA ASP A 19 16.58 -7.43 5.11
C ASP A 19 17.77 -6.55 5.53
N PRO A 20 17.82 -6.07 6.79
CA PRO A 20 18.92 -5.23 7.29
C PRO A 20 20.27 -5.94 7.12
N LEU A 21 20.27 -7.27 7.13
CA LEU A 21 21.45 -8.10 6.94
C LEU A 21 22.09 -7.88 5.57
N VAL A 22 21.29 -7.71 4.51
CA VAL A 22 21.78 -7.49 3.14
C VAL A 22 22.52 -6.16 3.01
N ASP A 23 21.98 -5.09 3.62
CA ASP A 23 22.63 -3.77 3.63
C ASP A 23 23.92 -3.77 4.46
N LEU A 24 23.90 -4.43 5.63
CA LEU A 24 25.07 -4.56 6.49
C LEU A 24 26.19 -5.37 5.82
N ILE A 25 25.86 -6.47 5.13
CA ILE A 25 26.82 -7.27 4.35
C ILE A 25 27.38 -6.44 3.19
N GLY A 26 26.55 -5.65 2.50
CA GLY A 26 27.01 -4.74 1.45
C GLY A 26 28.01 -3.69 1.96
N LYS A 27 27.75 -3.09 3.12
CA LYS A 27 28.68 -2.15 3.78
C LYS A 27 29.98 -2.83 4.19
N LEU A 28 29.92 -4.06 4.70
CA LEU A 28 31.09 -4.85 5.05
C LEU A 28 31.94 -5.18 3.81
N ALA A 29 31.32 -5.51 2.66
CA ALA A 29 32.02 -5.77 1.41
C ALA A 29 32.80 -4.55 0.90
N VAL A 30 32.19 -3.36 0.95
CA VAL A 30 32.85 -2.10 0.61
C VAL A 30 34.03 -1.85 1.56
N ASN A 31 33.84 -2.03 2.87
CA ASN A 31 34.89 -1.85 3.86
C ASN A 31 36.09 -2.78 3.62
N ILE A 32 35.85 -4.07 3.37
CA ILE A 32 36.90 -5.06 3.07
C ILE A 32 37.66 -4.66 1.80
N LYS A 33 36.95 -4.26 0.73
CA LYS A 33 37.58 -3.82 -0.52
C LYS A 33 38.47 -2.59 -0.32
N CYS A 34 38.04 -1.61 0.49
CA CYS A 34 38.85 -0.45 0.83
C CYS A 34 40.14 -0.84 1.57
N LEU A 35 40.05 -1.76 2.53
CA LEU A 35 41.21 -2.25 3.28
C LEU A 35 42.18 -3.05 2.39
N GLU A 36 41.67 -3.89 1.47
CA GLU A 36 42.50 -4.61 0.50
C GLU A 36 43.31 -3.65 -0.39
N LEU A 37 42.66 -2.60 -0.91
CA LEU A 37 43.31 -1.59 -1.74
C LEU A 37 44.41 -0.81 -0.99
N LEU A 38 44.16 -0.44 0.27
CA LEU A 38 45.14 0.26 1.10
C LEU A 38 46.34 -0.64 1.45
N ASN A 39 46.10 -1.92 1.72
CA ASN A 39 47.17 -2.86 2.06
C ASN A 39 48.08 -3.15 0.84
N GLN A 40 47.49 -3.29 -0.36
CA GLN A 40 48.25 -3.41 -1.61
C GLN A 40 49.13 -2.18 -1.88
N ARG A 41 48.64 -0.97 -1.54
CA ARG A 41 49.37 0.29 -1.70
C ARG A 41 50.58 0.40 -0.78
N LEU A 42 50.40 0.15 0.52
CA LEU A 42 51.49 0.12 1.50
C LEU A 42 52.61 -0.83 1.08
N THR A 43 52.24 -2.01 0.56
CA THR A 43 53.20 -3.01 0.07
C THR A 43 53.96 -2.54 -1.19
N THR A 44 53.34 -1.70 -2.02
CA THR A 44 53.94 -1.20 -3.28
C THR A 44 54.83 0.03 -3.06
N GLN A 45 54.56 0.88 -2.05
CA GLN A 45 55.35 2.09 -1.77
C GLN A 45 56.62 1.85 -0.92
N ALA A 46 56.77 0.70 -0.28
CA ALA A 46 57.87 0.45 0.66
C ALA A 46 58.88 -0.64 0.22
N PRO A 47 59.75 -0.43 -0.79
CA PRO A 47 60.96 -1.25 -0.95
C PRO A 47 62.19 -0.73 -0.20
N ALA A 48 62.16 0.43 0.48
CA ALA A 48 63.40 1.10 0.91
C ALA A 48 63.42 1.88 2.24
N VAL A 49 62.51 1.64 3.19
CA VAL A 49 62.66 2.20 4.56
C VAL A 49 62.45 1.11 5.61
N ALA A 50 63.35 1.13 6.58
CA ALA A 50 63.75 0.07 7.49
C ALA A 50 62.64 -0.61 8.29
N HIS A 51 62.99 -1.82 8.75
CA HIS A 51 62.30 -2.74 9.67
C HIS A 51 61.88 -2.18 11.05
N SER A 52 61.57 -0.88 11.20
CA SER A 52 61.16 -0.27 12.48
C SER A 52 59.69 0.18 12.57
N GLU A 53 58.96 0.34 11.46
CA GLU A 53 57.53 0.79 11.49
C GLU A 53 56.50 -0.28 11.08
N LEU A 54 56.93 -1.39 10.48
CA LEU A 54 56.09 -2.56 10.15
C LEU A 54 55.34 -3.23 11.34
N PRO A 55 55.82 -3.21 12.60
CA PRO A 55 55.09 -3.82 13.71
C PRO A 55 53.74 -3.15 14.01
N PHE A 56 53.59 -1.86 13.68
CA PHE A 56 52.38 -1.09 13.99
C PHE A 56 51.25 -1.39 12.99
N ALA A 57 51.54 -1.41 11.69
CA ALA A 57 50.57 -1.79 10.65
C ALA A 57 50.06 -3.24 10.79
N SER A 58 50.93 -4.16 11.23
CA SER A 58 50.54 -5.55 11.52
C SER A 58 49.57 -5.69 12.69
N ARG A 59 49.66 -4.82 13.70
CA ARG A 59 48.76 -4.86 14.89
C ARG A 59 47.40 -4.22 14.62
N ILE A 60 47.34 -3.22 13.75
CA ILE A 60 46.07 -2.55 13.38
C ILE A 60 45.10 -3.51 12.70
N LEU A 61 45.62 -4.49 11.96
CA LEU A 61 44.84 -5.48 11.23
C LEU A 61 44.53 -6.74 12.05
N GLU A 62 45.00 -6.83 13.30
CA GLU A 62 44.66 -7.95 14.18
C GLU A 62 43.14 -7.99 14.40
N ASN A 63 42.52 -9.10 13.98
CA ASN A 63 41.07 -9.34 13.98
C ASN A 63 40.26 -8.65 12.87
N THR A 64 40.90 -8.09 11.85
CA THR A 64 40.23 -7.52 10.67
C THR A 64 40.12 -8.55 9.54
N ILE A 65 38.95 -8.62 8.90
CA ILE A 65 38.70 -9.47 7.73
C ILE A 65 39.25 -8.75 6.49
N LEU A 66 40.12 -9.44 5.75
CA LEU A 66 40.79 -8.97 4.53
C LEU A 66 40.55 -9.95 3.38
N GLY A 67 39.28 -10.30 3.14
CA GLY A 67 38.88 -11.22 2.09
C GLY A 67 37.57 -11.94 2.38
N PRO A 68 37.26 -13.02 1.65
CA PRO A 68 36.05 -13.81 1.86
C PRO A 68 35.98 -14.42 3.26
N ASP A 69 34.80 -14.38 3.89
CA ASP A 69 34.52 -14.95 5.21
C ASP A 69 33.10 -15.51 5.24
N LYS A 70 33.00 -16.83 5.41
CA LYS A 70 31.72 -17.55 5.41
C LYS A 70 30.81 -17.20 6.58
N SER A 71 31.36 -16.70 7.68
CA SER A 71 30.57 -16.32 8.87
C SER A 71 29.67 -15.12 8.61
N PHE A 72 30.00 -14.33 7.58
CA PHE A 72 29.30 -13.11 7.18
C PHE A 72 28.74 -13.21 5.75
N ASP A 73 28.62 -14.42 5.19
CA ASP A 73 28.26 -14.68 3.78
C ASP A 73 29.07 -13.83 2.77
N MET A 74 30.32 -13.56 3.12
CA MET A 74 31.19 -12.71 2.32
C MET A 74 31.94 -13.55 1.29
N THR A 75 31.63 -13.34 0.00
CA THR A 75 32.28 -14.02 -1.13
C THR A 75 33.30 -13.13 -1.82
N ARG A 76 34.21 -13.72 -2.61
CA ARG A 76 35.15 -12.91 -3.41
C ARG A 76 34.42 -12.03 -4.43
N GLU A 77 33.37 -12.58 -5.06
CA GLU A 77 32.55 -11.87 -6.02
C GLU A 77 31.85 -10.65 -5.41
N SER A 78 31.26 -10.78 -4.22
CA SER A 78 30.59 -9.66 -3.54
C SER A 78 31.56 -8.55 -3.14
N ILE A 79 32.79 -8.91 -2.75
CA ILE A 79 33.85 -7.93 -2.49
C ILE A 79 34.22 -7.23 -3.79
N ASP A 80 34.55 -7.97 -4.85
CA ASP A 80 35.01 -7.40 -6.11
C ASP A 80 33.97 -6.50 -6.78
N GLN A 81 32.68 -6.82 -6.66
CA GLN A 81 31.56 -6.01 -7.18
C GLN A 81 31.22 -4.79 -6.31
N ALA A 82 31.74 -4.69 -5.08
CA ALA A 82 31.45 -3.57 -4.18
C ALA A 82 31.93 -2.24 -4.79
N ILE A 83 31.03 -1.24 -4.83
CA ILE A 83 31.34 0.08 -5.37
C ILE A 83 32.03 0.89 -4.27
N VAL A 84 33.29 1.24 -4.51
CA VAL A 84 34.09 2.06 -3.60
C VAL A 84 33.70 3.54 -3.80
N PRO A 85 33.35 4.29 -2.74
CA PRO A 85 32.97 5.70 -2.87
C PRO A 85 34.05 6.58 -3.54
N VAL A 86 33.64 7.49 -4.43
CA VAL A 86 34.51 8.38 -5.25
C VAL A 86 35.47 9.27 -4.44
N VAL A 87 35.16 9.54 -3.16
CA VAL A 87 36.05 10.27 -2.22
C VAL A 87 37.42 9.60 -2.07
N LEU A 88 37.53 8.34 -2.50
CA LEU A 88 38.70 7.49 -2.38
C LEU A 88 39.58 7.50 -3.65
N GLU A 89 39.19 8.14 -4.76
CA GLU A 89 40.08 8.35 -5.91
C GLU A 89 41.30 9.24 -5.57
N ARG A 90 41.26 9.92 -4.41
CA ARG A 90 42.37 10.72 -3.86
C ARG A 90 43.43 9.90 -3.10
N TYR A 91 43.32 8.57 -3.02
CA TYR A 91 44.36 7.72 -2.39
C TYR A 91 45.77 7.93 -2.96
N ASN A 92 45.87 8.41 -4.21
CA ASN A 92 47.14 8.76 -4.84
C ASN A 92 47.88 9.91 -4.16
N LEU A 93 47.22 10.67 -3.29
CA LEU A 93 47.73 11.90 -2.66
C LEU A 93 48.02 11.73 -1.16
N PHE A 94 47.71 10.57 -0.57
CA PHE A 94 47.86 10.36 0.87
C PHE A 94 49.32 10.04 1.22
N SER A 95 49.79 10.64 2.31
CA SER A 95 51.03 10.26 2.99
C SER A 95 50.90 8.90 3.69
N ALA A 96 52.03 8.29 4.04
CA ALA A 96 52.04 7.01 4.75
C ALA A 96 51.26 7.07 6.08
N GLN A 97 51.32 8.20 6.79
CA GLN A 97 50.58 8.39 8.05
C GLN A 97 49.06 8.47 7.82
N GLU A 98 48.61 9.18 6.78
CA GLU A 98 47.18 9.28 6.44
C GLU A 98 46.59 7.92 6.02
N ILE A 99 47.39 7.06 5.38
CA ILE A 99 46.99 5.68 5.07
C ILE A 99 46.78 4.89 6.36
N VAL A 100 47.70 4.99 7.33
CA VAL A 100 47.61 4.29 8.62
C VAL A 100 46.40 4.76 9.44
N ASP A 101 46.18 6.08 9.52
CA ASP A 101 45.04 6.67 10.25
C ASP A 101 43.69 6.23 9.63
N PHE A 102 43.64 6.17 8.30
CA PHE A 102 42.43 5.74 7.59
C PHE A 102 42.20 4.22 7.70
N GLN A 103 43.26 3.41 7.71
CA GLN A 103 43.17 1.98 8.00
C GLN A 103 42.60 1.72 9.40
N GLN A 104 43.06 2.48 10.41
CA GLN A 104 42.53 2.36 11.78
C GLN A 104 41.03 2.68 11.82
N LYS A 105 40.59 3.72 11.11
CA LYS A 105 39.17 4.08 11.00
C LYS A 105 38.35 2.96 10.38
N LEU A 106 38.81 2.40 9.25
CA LEU A 106 38.12 1.30 8.57
C LEU A 106 38.08 0.02 9.43
N CYS A 107 39.12 -0.27 10.21
CA CYS A 107 39.12 -1.42 11.13
C CYS A 107 38.05 -1.26 12.22
N ASN A 108 37.94 -0.06 12.82
CA ASN A 108 36.91 0.24 13.82
C ASN A 108 35.49 0.13 13.22
N GLU A 109 35.28 0.66 12.02
CA GLU A 109 34.01 0.52 11.28
C GLU A 109 33.68 -0.94 10.99
N GLN A 110 34.69 -1.74 10.60
CA GLN A 110 34.50 -3.16 10.33
C GLN A 110 34.08 -3.93 11.58
N GLN A 111 34.65 -3.60 12.74
CA GLN A 111 34.26 -4.21 14.02
C GLN A 111 32.79 -3.93 14.35
N ALA A 112 32.33 -2.68 14.17
CA ALA A 112 30.94 -2.30 14.39
C ALA A 112 29.99 -3.00 13.41
N LEU A 113 30.36 -3.08 12.12
CA LEU A 113 29.57 -3.78 11.10
C LEU A 113 29.44 -5.28 11.42
N ARG A 114 30.53 -5.93 11.85
CA ARG A 114 30.52 -7.36 12.21
C ARG A 114 29.67 -7.65 13.45
N ALA A 115 29.65 -6.74 14.43
CA ALA A 115 28.76 -6.86 15.58
C ALA A 115 27.29 -6.77 15.14
N ALA A 116 26.94 -5.74 14.36
CA ALA A 116 25.58 -5.56 13.85
C ALA A 116 25.09 -6.74 13.00
N ILE A 117 25.94 -7.31 12.14
CA ILE A 117 25.59 -8.49 11.34
C ILE A 117 25.30 -9.70 12.23
N ARG A 118 26.11 -9.93 13.28
CA ARG A 118 25.91 -11.06 14.19
C ARG A 118 24.61 -10.96 14.96
N ASP A 119 24.28 -9.76 15.45
CA ASP A 119 23.04 -9.51 16.17
C ASP A 119 21.82 -9.76 15.28
N GLU A 120 21.88 -9.33 14.01
CA GLU A 120 20.81 -9.56 13.03
C GLU A 120 20.68 -11.05 12.66
N GLN A 121 21.78 -11.74 12.38
CA GLN A 121 21.79 -13.18 12.11
C GLN A 121 21.23 -14.00 13.28
N GLN A 122 21.52 -13.59 14.52
CA GLN A 122 20.98 -14.24 15.72
C GLN A 122 19.47 -14.01 15.85
N THR A 123 18.99 -12.81 15.51
CA THR A 123 17.57 -12.47 15.52
C THR A 123 16.80 -13.31 14.49
N GLN A 124 17.30 -13.40 13.25
CA GLN A 124 16.69 -14.24 12.21
C GLN A 124 16.61 -15.72 12.61
N ARG A 125 17.66 -16.27 13.23
CA ARG A 125 17.65 -17.66 13.71
C ARG A 125 16.61 -17.89 14.80
N ALA A 126 16.45 -16.95 15.72
CA ALA A 126 15.44 -17.05 16.78
C ALA A 126 14.02 -17.04 16.20
N ASP A 127 13.77 -16.23 15.18
CA ASP A 127 12.49 -16.17 14.47
C ASP A 127 12.21 -17.46 13.68
N ASP A 128 13.23 -18.02 13.01
CA ASP A 128 13.13 -19.30 12.29
C ASP A 128 12.85 -20.47 13.24
N ASP A 129 13.52 -20.52 14.39
CA ASP A 129 13.28 -21.53 15.43
C ASP A 129 11.86 -21.40 16.02
N TYR A 130 11.40 -20.17 16.23
CA TYR A 130 10.02 -19.89 16.65
C TYR A 130 8.99 -20.34 15.60
N ALA A 131 9.27 -20.10 14.31
CA ALA A 131 8.42 -20.52 13.20
C ALA A 131 8.38 -22.04 13.02
N ALA A 132 9.53 -22.72 13.17
CA ALA A 132 9.64 -24.16 13.09
C ALA A 132 8.82 -24.87 14.19
N GLY A 133 8.80 -24.30 15.41
CA GLY A 133 8.02 -24.82 16.54
C GLY A 133 6.50 -24.83 16.36
N ARG A 134 5.96 -24.17 15.32
CA ARG A 134 4.52 -24.08 15.04
C ARG A 134 4.03 -24.79 13.77
N ARG A 135 4.91 -25.51 13.05
CA ARG A 135 4.49 -26.31 11.90
C ARG A 135 3.71 -27.56 12.37
N TYR A 136 2.38 -27.44 12.43
CA TYR A 136 1.51 -28.59 12.58
C TYR A 136 1.31 -29.30 11.23
N ASP A 137 1.52 -30.61 11.19
CA ASP A 137 1.23 -31.43 9.99
C ASP A 137 -0.28 -31.63 9.85
N TYR A 138 -0.91 -30.78 9.03
CA TYR A 138 -2.31 -30.91 8.65
C TYR A 138 -2.56 -31.98 7.57
N GLY A 139 -1.51 -32.67 7.09
CA GLY A 139 -1.59 -33.71 6.07
C GLY A 139 -2.63 -34.81 6.36
N PRO A 140 -2.77 -35.32 7.60
CA PRO A 140 -3.82 -36.28 7.94
C PRO A 140 -5.24 -35.71 7.81
N ALA A 141 -5.45 -34.46 8.20
CA ALA A 141 -6.74 -33.78 8.10
C ALA A 141 -7.11 -33.52 6.64
N ILE A 142 -6.16 -33.01 5.85
CA ILE A 142 -6.32 -32.76 4.42
C ILE A 142 -6.62 -34.07 3.66
N ARG A 143 -5.88 -35.16 3.94
CA ARG A 143 -6.14 -36.47 3.32
C ARG A 143 -7.53 -37.01 3.65
N THR A 144 -8.02 -36.76 4.87
CA THR A 144 -9.36 -37.18 5.30
C THR A 144 -10.43 -36.38 4.57
N TRP A 145 -10.25 -35.06 4.46
CA TRP A 145 -11.13 -34.17 3.72
C TRP A 145 -11.20 -34.49 2.22
N VAL A 146 -10.05 -34.70 1.58
CA VAL A 146 -9.96 -35.09 0.16
C VAL A 146 -10.65 -36.43 -0.09
N ARG A 147 -10.51 -37.42 0.79
CA ARG A 147 -11.28 -38.68 0.68
C ARG A 147 -12.78 -38.47 0.82
N PHE A 148 -13.21 -37.53 1.65
CA PHE A 148 -14.62 -37.22 1.85
C PHE A 148 -15.22 -36.57 0.59
N LEU A 149 -14.47 -35.64 -0.03
CA LEU A 149 -14.84 -35.02 -1.29
C LEU A 149 -14.86 -36.01 -2.45
N ALA A 150 -13.88 -36.93 -2.50
CA ALA A 150 -13.85 -38.02 -3.49
C ALA A 150 -15.09 -38.93 -3.37
N ARG A 151 -15.47 -39.34 -2.14
CA ARG A 151 -16.65 -40.18 -1.88
C ARG A 151 -17.97 -39.49 -2.24
N LYS A 152 -18.00 -38.16 -2.28
CA LYS A 152 -19.16 -37.37 -2.68
C LYS A 152 -19.16 -37.01 -4.19
N GLY A 153 -18.22 -37.53 -4.98
CA GLY A 153 -18.14 -37.26 -6.42
C GLY A 153 -17.72 -35.83 -6.79
N VAL A 154 -17.35 -35.00 -5.80
CA VAL A 154 -17.03 -33.57 -6.01
C VAL A 154 -15.68 -33.38 -6.71
N ILE A 155 -14.82 -34.39 -6.68
CA ILE A 155 -13.49 -34.35 -7.30
C ILE A 155 -13.54 -34.66 -8.81
N GLU A 156 -14.61 -35.29 -9.30
CA GLU A 156 -14.77 -35.59 -10.73
C GLU A 156 -14.99 -34.33 -11.58
N SER A 157 -15.46 -33.22 -10.99
CA SER A 157 -15.69 -31.95 -11.70
C SER A 157 -14.46 -31.03 -11.77
N LEU A 158 -13.28 -31.46 -11.33
CA LEU A 158 -12.10 -30.59 -11.14
C LEU A 158 -10.88 -30.94 -12.02
N ILE A 159 -11.07 -31.68 -13.12
CA ILE A 159 -10.01 -31.94 -14.13
C ILE A 159 -10.52 -31.49 -15.52
N PRO A 160 -9.73 -30.75 -16.32
CA PRO A 160 -10.08 -29.40 -16.84
C PRO A 160 -10.39 -29.38 -18.35
N MET A 161 -10.85 -28.23 -18.90
CA MET A 161 -10.48 -27.69 -20.24
C MET A 161 -11.02 -26.24 -20.50
N GLY A 162 -10.12 -25.34 -20.93
CA GLY A 162 -10.32 -24.38 -22.06
C GLY A 162 -11.29 -23.19 -22.00
N GLU A 163 -10.70 -21.97 -21.98
CA GLU A 163 -11.01 -20.71 -22.72
C GLU A 163 -12.44 -20.06 -22.80
N ALA A 164 -12.48 -18.80 -22.30
CA ALA A 164 -13.10 -17.55 -22.80
C ALA A 164 -14.64 -17.30 -22.90
N THR A 165 -15.15 -16.28 -22.16
CA THR A 165 -15.73 -14.96 -22.61
C THR A 165 -16.54 -14.27 -21.45
N TRP A 166 -16.77 -12.94 -21.50
CA TRP A 166 -17.54 -12.17 -20.48
C TRP A 166 -18.66 -11.33 -21.10
N ASP A 167 -19.86 -11.41 -20.52
CA ASP A 167 -20.91 -10.38 -20.50
C ASP A 167 -21.25 -10.08 -19.02
N VAL A 168 -21.39 -8.81 -18.64
CA VAL A 168 -21.76 -8.41 -17.27
C VAL A 168 -23.17 -7.86 -17.26
N ASP A 169 -24.08 -8.61 -16.64
CA ASP A 169 -25.48 -8.24 -16.48
C ASP A 169 -25.65 -7.15 -15.41
N ALA A 170 -26.57 -6.22 -15.66
CA ALA A 170 -26.73 -4.97 -14.92
C ALA A 170 -27.96 -4.98 -14.01
N THR A 171 -28.08 -5.94 -13.10
CA THR A 171 -29.00 -5.81 -11.96
C THR A 171 -28.44 -6.45 -10.69
N LEU A 172 -28.39 -5.66 -9.62
CA LEU A 172 -28.43 -6.19 -8.25
C LEU A 172 -29.87 -6.64 -7.98
N PRO A 173 -30.11 -7.75 -7.26
CA PRO A 173 -31.46 -8.25 -7.04
C PRO A 173 -32.31 -7.24 -6.25
N GLU A 174 -33.54 -7.03 -6.71
CA GLU A 174 -34.60 -6.43 -5.90
C GLU A 174 -34.90 -7.35 -4.71
N VAL A 175 -34.96 -6.78 -3.51
CA VAL A 175 -35.25 -7.51 -2.28
C VAL A 175 -36.71 -7.92 -2.26
N GLN A 176 -36.99 -9.14 -2.71
CA GLN A 176 -38.27 -9.81 -2.51
C GLN A 176 -38.29 -10.47 -1.13
N VAL A 177 -39.17 -9.96 -0.27
CA VAL A 177 -39.54 -10.56 1.01
C VAL A 177 -40.28 -11.86 0.71
N HIS A 178 -39.70 -13.03 1.01
CA HIS A 178 -40.39 -14.18 1.62
C HIS A 178 -39.47 -15.39 1.87
N SER A 179 -39.96 -16.22 2.78
CA SER A 179 -39.30 -17.17 3.69
C SER A 179 -38.96 -18.57 3.13
N LYS A 180 -37.86 -19.12 3.68
CA LYS A 180 -37.42 -20.54 3.84
C LYS A 180 -36.35 -21.11 2.88
N PRO A 181 -35.52 -22.07 3.38
CA PRO A 181 -34.16 -22.29 2.88
C PRO A 181 -34.07 -23.48 1.91
N GLY A 182 -33.27 -23.30 0.86
CA GLY A 182 -32.89 -24.35 -0.08
C GLY A 182 -31.43 -24.16 -0.52
N ILE A 183 -30.63 -25.22 -0.38
CA ILE A 183 -29.23 -25.31 -0.78
C ILE A 183 -29.15 -25.31 -2.32
N ALA A 184 -28.31 -24.45 -2.91
CA ALA A 184 -27.92 -24.58 -4.32
C ALA A 184 -26.49 -24.10 -4.55
N THR A 185 -25.65 -25.06 -4.95
CA THR A 185 -24.44 -24.89 -5.74
C THR A 185 -24.82 -24.44 -7.16
N GLY A 186 -24.21 -23.39 -7.69
CA GLY A 186 -24.38 -23.03 -9.10
C GLY A 186 -23.89 -21.63 -9.43
N ILE A 187 -23.13 -21.55 -10.51
CA ILE A 187 -22.74 -20.34 -11.24
C ILE A 187 -23.94 -19.39 -11.33
N SER A 188 -23.73 -18.11 -10.97
CA SER A 188 -24.76 -17.08 -11.08
C SER A 188 -25.05 -16.79 -12.55
N ALA A 189 -25.96 -17.57 -13.13
CA ALA A 189 -26.65 -17.28 -14.38
C ALA A 189 -28.12 -17.02 -14.04
N ALA A 190 -28.41 -15.84 -13.50
CA ALA A 190 -29.74 -15.28 -13.61
C ALA A 190 -29.87 -14.74 -15.04
N LYS A 191 -30.42 -15.56 -15.94
CA LYS A 191 -30.98 -15.07 -17.20
C LYS A 191 -32.35 -14.51 -16.89
N ASP A 192 -32.46 -13.19 -16.75
CA ASP A 192 -33.68 -12.46 -17.03
C ASP A 192 -33.41 -11.37 -18.06
N GLY A 193 -34.28 -11.28 -19.06
CA GLY A 193 -33.99 -10.62 -20.32
C GLY A 193 -33.81 -9.10 -20.24
N ASN A 194 -32.82 -8.62 -21.01
CA ASN A 194 -32.76 -7.27 -21.58
C ASN A 194 -32.41 -6.11 -20.61
N ALA A 195 -31.51 -6.31 -19.65
CA ALA A 195 -30.90 -5.20 -18.90
C ALA A 195 -29.63 -4.69 -19.60
N GLU A 196 -29.60 -3.39 -19.92
CA GLU A 196 -28.48 -2.73 -20.59
C GLU A 196 -27.23 -2.72 -19.69
N ALA A 197 -26.08 -3.18 -20.21
CA ALA A 197 -24.80 -3.12 -19.51
C ALA A 197 -24.45 -1.67 -19.12
N VAL A 198 -24.28 -1.41 -17.83
CA VAL A 198 -23.98 -0.07 -17.30
C VAL A 198 -22.46 0.12 -17.23
N LYS A 199 -21.97 1.29 -17.65
CA LYS A 199 -20.53 1.61 -17.63
C LYS A 199 -20.22 2.64 -16.56
N VAL A 200 -19.32 2.28 -15.65
CA VAL A 200 -18.78 3.17 -14.61
C VAL A 200 -17.33 3.51 -14.98
N CYS A 201 -17.04 4.79 -15.16
CA CYS A 201 -15.72 5.30 -15.50
C CYS A 201 -15.02 5.82 -14.24
N TYR A 202 -13.74 5.54 -14.09
CA TYR A 202 -12.92 6.00 -12.97
C TYR A 202 -11.69 6.72 -13.52
N LEU A 203 -11.46 7.95 -13.06
CA LEU A 203 -10.29 8.76 -13.37
C LEU A 203 -9.61 9.17 -12.07
N THR A 204 -8.29 9.06 -12.02
CA THR A 204 -7.50 9.48 -10.86
C THR A 204 -6.16 10.05 -11.31
N GLU A 205 -5.64 10.98 -10.53
CA GLU A 205 -4.35 11.61 -10.72
C GLU A 205 -3.71 11.87 -9.36
N GLN A 206 -2.40 11.63 -9.24
CA GLN A 206 -1.65 12.09 -8.07
C GLN A 206 -1.42 13.60 -8.22
N THR A 207 -2.20 14.38 -7.48
CA THR A 207 -2.26 15.85 -7.59
C THR A 207 -1.29 16.56 -6.64
N SER A 208 -0.65 15.83 -5.73
CA SER A 208 0.44 16.33 -4.91
C SER A 208 1.36 15.19 -4.48
N HIS A 209 2.68 15.46 -4.39
CA HIS A 209 3.66 14.52 -3.88
C HIS A 209 4.04 14.79 -2.41
N HIS A 210 4.20 16.07 -2.03
CA HIS A 210 4.52 16.49 -0.67
C HIS A 210 3.50 17.52 -0.17
N PRO A 211 2.47 17.11 0.60
CA PRO A 211 2.15 15.74 0.99
C PRO A 211 1.56 14.91 -0.17
N PRO A 212 1.55 13.57 -0.08
CA PRO A 212 0.98 12.72 -1.13
C PRO A 212 -0.55 12.81 -1.14
N VAL A 213 -1.12 13.27 -2.23
CA VAL A 213 -2.57 13.39 -2.43
C VAL A 213 -2.93 12.93 -3.84
N SER A 214 -4.00 12.16 -3.97
CA SER A 214 -4.58 11.80 -5.26
C SER A 214 -6.01 12.31 -5.36
N ALA A 215 -6.36 12.99 -6.46
CA ALA A 215 -7.75 13.28 -6.76
C ALA A 215 -8.38 12.11 -7.52
N PHE A 216 -9.67 11.89 -7.33
CA PHE A 216 -10.43 10.93 -8.13
C PHE A 216 -11.81 11.46 -8.52
N PHE A 217 -12.29 10.96 -9.65
CA PHE A 217 -13.64 11.16 -10.15
C PHE A 217 -14.18 9.85 -10.71
N ILE A 218 -15.42 9.53 -10.35
CA ILE A 218 -16.17 8.36 -10.80
C ILE A 218 -17.42 8.86 -11.50
N ASP A 219 -17.72 8.36 -12.68
CA ASP A 219 -18.89 8.76 -13.44
C ASP A 219 -19.65 7.56 -14.01
N CYS A 220 -20.96 7.59 -13.88
CA CYS A 220 -21.88 6.60 -14.44
C CYS A 220 -23.00 7.35 -15.17
N PRO A 221 -22.74 7.83 -16.41
CA PRO A 221 -23.68 8.66 -17.16
C PRO A 221 -25.06 8.04 -17.33
N GLN A 222 -25.15 6.74 -17.62
CA GLN A 222 -26.45 6.07 -17.85
C GLN A 222 -27.37 6.10 -16.63
N ARG A 223 -26.81 6.25 -15.42
CA ARG A 223 -27.58 6.30 -14.17
C ARG A 223 -27.59 7.69 -13.54
N GLY A 224 -26.89 8.66 -14.13
CA GLY A 224 -26.72 10.00 -13.56
C GLY A 224 -26.09 9.99 -12.16
N VAL A 225 -25.20 9.03 -11.89
CA VAL A 225 -24.48 8.92 -10.60
C VAL A 225 -23.03 9.28 -10.82
N SER A 226 -22.50 10.17 -10.00
CA SER A 226 -21.08 10.55 -10.01
C SER A 226 -20.53 10.58 -8.59
N ALA A 227 -19.26 10.24 -8.40
CA ALA A 227 -18.57 10.36 -7.13
C ALA A 227 -17.21 11.04 -7.28
N ARG A 228 -16.76 11.76 -6.25
CA ARG A 228 -15.46 12.45 -6.27
C ARG A 228 -14.89 12.63 -4.88
N GLY A 229 -13.59 12.86 -4.81
CA GLY A 229 -12.90 13.16 -3.56
C GLY A 229 -11.39 13.19 -3.73
N PHE A 230 -10.69 13.44 -2.64
CA PHE A 230 -9.24 13.28 -2.56
C PHE A 230 -8.91 12.10 -1.66
N ASP A 231 -7.94 11.30 -2.08
CA ASP A 231 -7.32 10.29 -1.26
C ASP A 231 -5.98 10.83 -0.73
N GLN A 232 -5.94 11.03 0.58
CA GLN A 232 -4.75 11.33 1.35
C GLN A 232 -4.79 10.45 2.59
N ILE A 233 -3.68 9.77 2.85
CA ILE A 233 -3.52 8.96 4.07
C ILE A 233 -2.62 9.68 5.07
N SER A 234 -2.97 9.54 6.35
CA SER A 234 -2.11 9.85 7.49
C SER A 234 -1.80 8.54 8.19
N ALA A 235 -0.51 8.15 8.22
CA ALA A 235 -0.05 6.95 8.89
C ALA A 235 0.72 7.35 10.16
N LYS A 236 0.33 6.82 11.31
CA LYS A 236 0.98 7.07 12.60
C LYS A 236 1.38 5.76 13.27
N PHE A 237 2.65 5.64 13.63
CA PHE A 237 3.14 4.50 14.40
C PHE A 237 2.67 4.59 15.86
N THR A 238 2.03 3.54 16.34
CA THR A 238 1.49 3.43 17.70
C THR A 238 2.23 2.36 18.53
N GLY A 239 3.49 2.08 18.18
CA GLY A 239 4.35 1.13 18.87
C GLY A 239 4.22 -0.30 18.34
N THR A 240 3.06 -0.94 18.51
CA THR A 240 2.84 -2.33 18.05
C THR A 240 2.00 -2.43 16.79
N SER A 241 1.52 -1.29 16.30
CA SER A 241 0.67 -1.17 15.12
C SER A 241 0.92 0.15 14.39
N ILE A 242 0.44 0.24 13.16
CA ILE A 242 0.37 1.48 12.39
C ILE A 242 -1.10 1.83 12.24
N ARG A 243 -1.48 3.00 12.73
CA ARG A 243 -2.81 3.57 12.51
C ARG A 243 -2.81 4.34 11.20
N VAL A 244 -3.74 4.02 10.31
CA VAL A 244 -3.98 4.70 9.02
C VAL A 244 -5.32 5.45 9.11
N ALA A 245 -5.28 6.74 8.84
CA ALA A 245 -6.43 7.66 8.87
C ALA A 245 -6.53 8.45 7.57
N PRO A 246 -7.68 9.07 7.29
CA PRO A 246 -7.75 10.18 6.35
C PRO A 246 -6.80 11.32 6.75
N GLY A 247 -6.05 11.83 5.78
CA GLY A 247 -5.30 13.09 5.93
C GLY A 247 -6.21 14.32 5.84
N GLN A 248 -5.65 15.50 6.07
CA GLN A 248 -6.39 16.77 6.11
C GLN A 248 -7.18 17.11 4.82
N HIS A 249 -6.76 16.60 3.67
CA HIS A 249 -7.39 16.83 2.37
C HIS A 249 -8.41 15.74 2.00
N ASN A 250 -8.44 14.61 2.71
CA ASN A 250 -9.42 13.56 2.50
C ASN A 250 -10.66 13.83 3.37
N LEU A 251 -11.64 14.53 2.78
CA LEU A 251 -12.93 14.84 3.42
C LEU A 251 -14.02 13.80 3.12
N GLY A 252 -13.62 12.62 2.61
CA GLY A 252 -14.52 11.55 2.22
C GLY A 252 -14.86 11.53 0.73
N ILE A 253 -15.87 10.72 0.40
CA ILE A 253 -16.40 10.53 -0.94
C ILE A 253 -17.71 11.31 -1.07
N PHE A 254 -17.80 12.17 -2.08
CA PHE A 254 -19.02 12.91 -2.39
C PHE A 254 -19.74 12.23 -3.55
N VAL A 255 -20.87 11.58 -3.26
CA VAL A 255 -21.69 10.86 -4.24
C VAL A 255 -22.91 11.71 -4.59
N ARG A 256 -23.02 12.13 -5.85
CA ARG A 256 -24.16 12.88 -6.38
C ARG A 256 -25.05 11.95 -7.20
N ILE A 257 -26.36 12.01 -6.95
CA ILE A 257 -27.38 11.25 -7.66
C ILE A 257 -28.28 12.24 -8.40
N ALA A 258 -27.97 12.51 -9.67
CA ALA A 258 -28.67 13.50 -10.47
C ALA A 258 -30.19 13.23 -10.60
N PRO A 259 -30.66 11.98 -10.81
CA PRO A 259 -32.10 11.68 -10.90
C PRO A 259 -32.89 11.94 -9.62
N ARG A 260 -32.21 12.09 -8.47
CA ARG A 260 -32.84 12.41 -7.18
C ARG A 260 -32.69 13.89 -6.88
N ASP A 261 -33.03 14.73 -7.86
CA ASP A 261 -32.92 16.18 -7.75
C ASP A 261 -31.52 16.64 -7.27
N ASN A 262 -30.47 15.99 -7.78
CA ASN A 262 -29.08 16.22 -7.36
C ASN A 262 -28.83 16.08 -5.85
N GLU A 263 -29.46 15.11 -5.18
CA GLU A 263 -29.00 14.67 -3.85
C GLU A 263 -27.50 14.39 -3.86
N GLU A 264 -26.79 14.95 -2.88
CA GLU A 264 -25.36 14.70 -2.69
C GLU A 264 -25.14 14.14 -1.28
N TYR A 265 -24.44 13.01 -1.22
CA TYR A 265 -24.08 12.30 -0.01
C TYR A 265 -22.58 12.43 0.22
N GLN A 266 -22.17 12.84 1.42
CA GLN A 266 -20.77 12.81 1.85
C GLN A 266 -20.54 11.59 2.74
N LEU A 267 -19.58 10.74 2.38
CA LEU A 267 -19.21 9.54 3.11
C LEU A 267 -17.78 9.70 3.65
N THR A 268 -17.61 9.82 4.97
CA THR A 268 -16.27 9.86 5.57
C THR A 268 -15.71 8.46 5.78
N HIS A 269 -14.41 8.36 6.09
CA HIS A 269 -13.73 7.07 6.27
C HIS A 269 -13.46 6.79 7.74
N PRO A 270 -13.58 5.52 8.18
CA PRO A 270 -13.08 5.08 9.47
C PRO A 270 -11.54 4.98 9.47
N ALA A 271 -10.97 4.67 10.62
CA ALA A 271 -9.57 4.36 10.77
C ALA A 271 -9.29 2.88 10.49
N ALA A 272 -8.10 2.59 9.97
CA ALA A 272 -7.58 1.24 9.93
C ALA A 272 -6.34 1.12 10.82
N HIS A 273 -6.12 -0.06 11.37
CA HIS A 273 -4.94 -0.39 12.15
C HIS A 273 -4.27 -1.61 11.55
N LEU A 274 -3.00 -1.47 11.18
CA LEU A 274 -2.13 -2.58 10.80
C LEU A 274 -1.41 -3.07 12.05
N GLY A 275 -1.90 -4.16 12.64
CA GLY A 275 -1.31 -4.80 13.81
C GLY A 275 -0.44 -6.02 13.47
N GLY A 276 0.11 -6.65 14.50
CA GLY A 276 0.82 -7.93 14.35
C GLY A 276 2.23 -7.84 13.79
N LEU A 277 2.77 -6.63 13.64
CA LEU A 277 4.12 -6.33 13.14
C LEU A 277 5.20 -7.10 13.91
N LEU A 278 5.19 -7.02 15.25
CA LEU A 278 6.17 -7.70 16.11
C LEU A 278 6.03 -9.23 16.15
N ARG A 279 4.90 -9.77 15.68
CA ARG A 279 4.61 -11.22 15.70
C ARG A 279 4.73 -11.85 14.31
N GLY A 280 5.10 -11.07 13.29
CA GLY A 280 5.14 -11.52 11.89
C GLY A 280 3.78 -11.94 11.32
N ALA A 281 2.67 -11.56 11.98
CA ALA A 281 1.32 -11.97 11.63
C ALA A 281 0.47 -10.71 11.39
N LEU A 282 0.71 -10.06 10.25
CA LEU A 282 0.05 -8.81 9.89
C LEU A 282 -1.46 -8.99 9.79
N ALA A 283 -2.20 -8.12 10.46
CA ALA A 283 -3.66 -8.10 10.42
C ALA A 283 -4.15 -6.65 10.31
N ILE A 284 -5.18 -6.44 9.50
CA ILE A 284 -5.87 -5.16 9.37
C ILE A 284 -7.14 -5.23 10.21
N THR A 285 -7.30 -4.29 11.13
CA THR A 285 -8.56 -4.04 11.82
C THR A 285 -9.07 -2.65 11.46
N VAL A 286 -10.39 -2.47 11.53
CA VAL A 286 -11.05 -1.17 11.27
C VAL A 286 -11.70 -0.72 12.58
N SER A 287 -11.52 0.55 12.91
CA SER A 287 -12.07 1.17 14.12
C SER A 287 -12.47 2.62 13.84
N ASP A 288 -12.92 3.34 14.86
CA ASP A 288 -13.46 4.70 14.79
C ASP A 288 -14.85 4.81 14.12
N THR A 289 -15.32 6.04 14.06
CA THR A 289 -16.63 6.43 13.57
C THR A 289 -16.50 7.05 12.18
N CYS A 290 -17.39 6.66 11.26
CA CYS A 290 -17.59 7.39 10.02
C CYS A 290 -19.05 7.84 9.85
N TYR A 291 -19.25 8.75 8.92
CA TYR A 291 -20.52 9.44 8.73
C TYR A 291 -20.96 9.34 7.27
N VAL A 292 -22.28 9.24 7.08
CA VAL A 292 -22.92 9.48 5.80
C VAL A 292 -23.92 10.62 5.98
N THR A 293 -23.74 11.73 5.28
CA THR A 293 -24.61 12.91 5.43
C THR A 293 -25.19 13.33 4.09
N CYS A 294 -26.45 13.73 4.09
CA CYS A 294 -27.08 14.40 2.95
C CYS A 294 -27.89 15.61 3.46
N PRO A 295 -27.42 16.84 3.22
CA PRO A 295 -28.10 18.05 3.68
C PRO A 295 -29.52 18.19 3.11
N LYS A 296 -29.72 17.74 1.86
CA LYS A 296 -31.00 17.85 1.14
C LYS A 296 -32.10 16.98 1.74
N THR A 297 -31.78 15.73 2.09
CA THR A 297 -32.73 14.83 2.73
C THR A 297 -32.82 15.05 4.24
N ARG A 298 -31.88 15.81 4.82
CA ARG A 298 -31.72 16.00 6.26
C ARG A 298 -31.54 14.68 7.00
N ILE A 299 -30.87 13.72 6.36
CA ILE A 299 -30.56 12.41 6.94
C ILE A 299 -29.05 12.31 7.17
N LYS A 300 -28.68 11.87 8.37
CA LYS A 300 -27.32 11.55 8.77
C LYS A 300 -27.25 10.13 9.30
N VAL A 301 -26.16 9.45 8.98
CA VAL A 301 -25.80 8.15 9.51
C VAL A 301 -24.51 8.31 10.30
N ILE A 302 -24.50 7.75 11.51
CA ILE A 302 -23.27 7.50 12.27
C ILE A 302 -23.02 6.01 12.25
N LEU A 303 -21.86 5.57 11.74
CA LEU A 303 -21.39 4.20 11.78
C LEU A 303 -20.16 4.12 12.70
N GLN A 304 -20.21 3.24 13.70
CA GLN A 304 -19.11 2.98 14.61
C GLN A 304 -18.55 1.58 14.35
N TYR A 305 -17.27 1.53 13.96
CA TYR A 305 -16.51 0.29 13.82
C TYR A 305 -15.87 -0.02 15.17
N LEU A 306 -16.22 -1.19 15.71
CA LEU A 306 -15.81 -1.59 17.04
C LEU A 306 -14.58 -2.50 16.94
N GLU A 307 -13.56 -2.18 17.73
CA GLU A 307 -12.37 -3.03 17.86
C GLU A 307 -12.73 -4.39 18.45
N ASP A 308 -12.05 -5.43 17.98
CA ASP A 308 -12.18 -6.77 18.51
C ASP A 308 -11.80 -6.78 20.00
N GLY A 309 -12.77 -7.06 20.87
CA GLY A 309 -12.54 -7.19 22.30
C GLY A 309 -11.70 -8.43 22.64
N TRP A 310 -10.88 -8.34 23.69
CA TRP A 310 -9.94 -9.39 24.13
C TRP A 310 -10.55 -10.76 24.49
N ILE A 311 -11.89 -10.88 24.58
CA ILE A 311 -12.54 -12.13 25.01
C ILE A 311 -13.80 -12.38 24.15
N GLY A 312 -13.71 -13.36 23.24
CA GLY A 312 -14.85 -14.14 22.73
C GLY A 312 -16.00 -13.39 22.03
N ARG A 313 -15.81 -12.15 21.55
CA ARG A 313 -16.84 -11.40 20.82
C ARG A 313 -16.63 -11.48 19.30
N ALA A 314 -17.74 -11.35 18.57
CA ALA A 314 -17.77 -11.33 17.11
C ALA A 314 -16.79 -10.29 16.55
N GLN A 315 -15.89 -10.75 15.67
CA GLN A 315 -14.91 -9.89 15.03
C GLN A 315 -15.56 -8.97 14.00
N ASN A 316 -14.90 -7.85 13.68
CA ASN A 316 -15.32 -6.96 12.60
C ASN A 316 -16.73 -6.37 12.81
N ARG A 317 -17.06 -5.96 14.04
CA ARG A 317 -18.40 -5.48 14.38
C ARG A 317 -18.62 -4.03 13.92
N VAL A 318 -19.81 -3.75 13.40
CA VAL A 318 -20.28 -2.41 13.08
C VAL A 318 -21.64 -2.15 13.73
N GLU A 319 -21.80 -0.97 14.30
CA GLU A 319 -23.07 -0.45 14.81
C GLU A 319 -23.34 0.92 14.21
N GLY A 320 -24.60 1.34 14.15
CA GLY A 320 -24.91 2.68 13.68
C GLY A 320 -26.33 3.13 13.91
N VAL A 321 -26.58 4.39 13.62
CA VAL A 321 -27.92 5.01 13.64
C VAL A 321 -28.11 5.87 12.42
N VAL A 322 -29.28 5.75 11.81
CA VAL A 322 -29.79 6.63 10.75
C VAL A 322 -30.81 7.54 11.41
N PHE A 323 -30.64 8.86 11.29
CA PHE A 323 -31.48 9.83 11.99
C PHE A 323 -31.65 11.12 11.19
N ARG A 324 -32.70 11.88 11.53
CA ARG A 324 -32.91 13.22 11.00
C ARG A 324 -31.99 14.22 11.68
N TYR A 325 -31.43 15.15 10.92
CA TYR A 325 -30.55 16.19 11.47
C TYR A 325 -30.78 17.54 10.78
N ASP A 326 -30.42 18.62 11.45
CA ASP A 326 -30.37 19.95 10.85
C ASP A 326 -28.94 20.24 10.36
N PRO A 327 -28.69 20.38 9.04
CA PRO A 327 -27.37 20.67 8.49
C PRO A 327 -26.73 21.95 9.02
N ASP A 328 -27.53 22.95 9.39
CA ASP A 328 -27.03 24.25 9.84
C ASP A 328 -26.61 24.25 11.33
N MET A 329 -27.03 23.24 12.08
CA MET A 329 -26.83 23.13 13.54
C MET A 329 -26.22 21.78 13.97
N ASP A 330 -25.66 21.02 13.03
CA ASP A 330 -25.15 19.67 13.28
C ASP A 330 -23.89 19.67 14.14
N THR A 331 -24.03 19.20 15.38
CA THR A 331 -22.92 18.95 16.32
C THR A 331 -22.84 17.49 16.76
N THR A 332 -23.73 16.63 16.24
CA THR A 332 -23.91 15.28 16.73
C THR A 332 -22.89 14.33 16.11
N THR A 333 -21.95 13.83 16.90
CA THR A 333 -20.84 12.97 16.41
C THR A 333 -20.89 11.55 16.98
N LYS A 334 -21.67 11.31 18.04
CA LYS A 334 -21.73 10.01 18.71
C LYS A 334 -23.16 9.48 18.68
N ILE A 335 -23.27 8.16 18.51
CA ILE A 335 -24.56 7.45 18.48
C ILE A 335 -25.42 7.78 19.71
N LYS A 336 -24.81 7.80 20.90
CA LYS A 336 -25.50 8.05 22.17
C LYS A 336 -26.08 9.47 22.33
N ASP A 337 -25.61 10.42 21.53
CA ASP A 337 -26.02 11.82 21.62
C ASP A 337 -27.21 12.10 20.66
N VAL A 338 -27.63 11.10 19.87
CA VAL A 338 -28.78 11.20 18.97
C VAL A 338 -30.09 11.03 19.76
N PRO A 339 -31.03 11.99 19.71
CA PRO A 339 -32.34 11.83 20.33
C PRO A 339 -33.12 10.65 19.73
N GLU A 340 -33.70 9.80 20.58
CA GLU A 340 -34.44 8.61 20.12
C GLU A 340 -35.61 8.98 19.19
N SER A 341 -36.20 10.18 19.35
CA SER A 341 -37.26 10.71 18.48
C SER A 341 -36.82 10.98 17.03
N ASP A 342 -35.52 11.22 16.82
CA ASP A 342 -34.97 11.55 15.50
C ASP A 342 -34.45 10.30 14.78
N ILE A 343 -34.32 9.17 15.49
CA ILE A 343 -33.83 7.90 14.93
C ILE A 343 -34.88 7.33 13.96
N LEU A 344 -34.43 7.06 12.74
CA LEU A 344 -35.18 6.39 11.69
C LEU A 344 -34.88 4.89 11.66
N ALA A 345 -33.62 4.52 11.87
CA ALA A 345 -33.19 3.12 11.91
C ALA A 345 -31.90 2.93 12.74
N LYS A 346 -31.71 1.72 13.26
CA LYS A 346 -30.46 1.27 13.91
C LYS A 346 -29.78 0.25 13.01
N ILE A 347 -28.45 0.33 12.87
CA ILE A 347 -27.61 -0.57 12.08
C ILE A 347 -26.81 -1.45 13.03
N SER A 348 -26.69 -2.74 12.73
CA SER A 348 -25.85 -3.67 13.49
C SER A 348 -25.35 -4.81 12.63
N GLY A 349 -24.20 -5.39 12.95
CA GLY A 349 -23.72 -6.62 12.30
C GLY A 349 -22.21 -6.68 12.20
N SER A 350 -21.73 -7.35 11.14
CA SER A 350 -20.32 -7.48 10.82
C SER A 350 -20.02 -6.91 9.44
N TRP A 351 -19.05 -6.01 9.33
CA TRP A 351 -18.63 -5.43 8.05
C TRP A 351 -17.86 -6.41 7.15
N HIS A 352 -17.53 -7.59 7.67
CA HIS A 352 -16.99 -8.73 6.92
C HIS A 352 -18.03 -9.81 6.59
N GLY A 353 -19.27 -9.67 7.08
CA GLY A 353 -20.31 -10.69 6.98
C GLY A 353 -21.66 -10.07 6.70
N GLN A 354 -22.60 -10.21 7.63
CA GLN A 354 -23.95 -9.70 7.47
C GLN A 354 -24.14 -8.41 8.27
N VAL A 355 -24.74 -7.41 7.63
CA VAL A 355 -25.19 -6.16 8.25
C VAL A 355 -26.71 -6.11 8.18
N TYR A 356 -27.31 -5.69 9.28
CA TYR A 356 -28.75 -5.59 9.49
C TYR A 356 -29.14 -4.15 9.82
N PHE A 357 -30.38 -3.78 9.51
CA PHE A 357 -31.00 -2.57 10.00
C PHE A 357 -32.33 -2.88 10.69
N THR A 358 -32.71 -2.07 11.68
CA THR A 358 -33.98 -2.16 12.40
C THR A 358 -34.66 -0.80 12.32
N LEU A 359 -35.83 -0.74 11.68
CA LEU A 359 -36.62 0.50 11.60
C LEU A 359 -37.20 0.88 12.97
N ALA A 360 -37.24 2.18 13.25
CA ALA A 360 -37.86 2.69 14.46
C ALA A 360 -39.31 2.18 14.60
N GLY A 361 -39.66 1.71 15.80
CA GLY A 361 -41.00 1.20 16.13
C GLY A 361 -41.28 -0.27 15.75
N THR A 362 -40.47 -0.91 14.90
CA THR A 362 -40.70 -2.31 14.47
C THR A 362 -40.02 -3.34 15.37
N GLY A 363 -38.84 -3.02 15.91
CA GLY A 363 -38.03 -3.92 16.76
C GLY A 363 -37.39 -5.11 16.04
N GLU A 364 -37.81 -5.41 14.80
CA GLU A 364 -37.34 -6.57 14.03
C GLU A 364 -36.14 -6.20 13.13
N PRO A 365 -34.98 -6.90 13.26
CA PRO A 365 -33.86 -6.73 12.36
C PRO A 365 -34.15 -7.27 10.95
N GLN A 366 -33.84 -6.46 9.94
CA GLN A 366 -33.91 -6.79 8.52
C GLN A 366 -32.49 -6.85 7.94
N LEU A 367 -32.20 -7.85 7.12
CA LEU A 367 -30.90 -7.98 6.46
C LEU A 367 -30.71 -6.82 5.48
N LEU A 368 -29.67 -6.01 5.70
CA LEU A 368 -29.29 -4.92 4.79
C LEU A 368 -28.42 -5.47 3.66
N ILE A 369 -27.37 -6.20 4.02
CA ILE A 369 -26.41 -6.75 3.07
C ILE A 369 -25.70 -7.97 3.69
N ASP A 370 -25.51 -9.00 2.87
CA ASP A 370 -24.60 -10.10 3.14
C ASP A 370 -23.39 -9.96 2.21
N ILE A 371 -22.21 -9.79 2.78
CA ILE A 371 -20.96 -9.58 2.02
C ILE A 371 -20.40 -10.90 1.50
N ALA A 372 -20.68 -12.04 2.15
CA ALA A 372 -20.08 -13.33 1.81
C ALA A 372 -20.30 -13.80 0.35
N PRO A 373 -21.49 -13.62 -0.27
CA PRO A 373 -21.71 -14.02 -1.66
C PRO A 373 -21.26 -12.97 -2.69
N LEU A 374 -20.82 -11.79 -2.26
CA LEU A 374 -20.49 -10.68 -3.16
C LEU A 374 -19.04 -10.79 -3.64
N PHE A 375 -18.85 -10.67 -4.96
CA PHE A 375 -17.53 -10.62 -5.57
C PHE A 375 -17.31 -9.24 -6.21
N PRO A 376 -16.12 -8.64 -6.08
CA PRO A 376 -15.81 -7.38 -6.76
C PRO A 376 -15.98 -7.51 -8.28
N ALA A 377 -16.62 -6.53 -8.91
CA ALA A 377 -16.71 -6.47 -10.36
C ALA A 377 -15.30 -6.31 -10.98
N THR A 378 -15.03 -7.05 -12.06
CA THR A 378 -13.75 -6.98 -12.79
C THR A 378 -13.59 -5.60 -13.43
N LYS A 379 -12.44 -4.96 -13.22
CA LYS A 379 -12.10 -3.68 -13.85
C LYS A 379 -11.59 -3.90 -15.26
N SER A 380 -12.10 -3.15 -16.23
CA SER A 380 -11.47 -3.01 -17.55
C SER A 380 -10.51 -1.81 -17.52
N VAL A 381 -9.34 -1.96 -18.14
CA VAL A 381 -8.36 -0.88 -18.25
C VAL A 381 -7.85 -0.80 -19.69
N PRO A 382 -7.34 0.37 -20.14
CA PRO A 382 -6.81 0.51 -21.48
C PRO A 382 -5.71 -0.53 -21.78
N PRO A 383 -5.64 -1.05 -23.03
CA PRO A 383 -4.54 -1.90 -23.46
C PRO A 383 -3.18 -1.20 -23.30
N GLU A 384 -2.12 -1.96 -23.02
CA GLU A 384 -0.79 -1.42 -22.73
C GLU A 384 -0.23 -0.50 -23.84
N GLY A 385 -0.50 -0.83 -25.11
CA GLY A 385 -0.10 -0.03 -26.27
C GLY A 385 -0.80 1.34 -26.34
N SER A 386 -1.95 1.50 -25.69
CA SER A 386 -2.72 2.74 -25.62
C SER A 386 -2.45 3.55 -24.34
N GLN A 387 -1.74 2.97 -23.36
CA GLN A 387 -1.44 3.65 -22.10
C GLN A 387 -0.32 4.69 -22.29
N LEU A 388 -0.51 5.87 -21.72
CA LEU A 388 0.50 6.91 -21.63
C LEU A 388 1.67 6.49 -20.73
N SER A 389 2.85 7.12 -20.91
CA SER A 389 4.04 6.70 -20.16
C SER A 389 3.94 6.94 -18.63
N ASN A 390 3.03 7.82 -18.21
CA ASN A 390 2.75 8.15 -16.80
C ASN A 390 1.50 7.46 -16.22
N GLU A 391 0.83 6.57 -16.96
CA GLU A 391 -0.25 5.76 -16.40
C GLU A 391 0.31 4.67 -15.47
N SER A 392 -0.35 4.42 -14.34
CA SER A 392 0.23 3.67 -13.22
C SER A 392 0.77 2.29 -13.59
N ARG A 393 0.04 1.49 -14.40
CA ARG A 393 0.49 0.14 -14.77
C ARG A 393 1.77 0.19 -15.61
N LYS A 394 1.83 1.09 -16.59
CA LYS A 394 3.01 1.27 -17.45
C LYS A 394 4.18 1.89 -16.69
N PHE A 395 3.91 2.93 -15.89
CA PHE A 395 4.92 3.64 -15.10
C PHE A 395 5.61 2.73 -14.07
N TRP A 396 4.84 1.86 -13.41
CA TRP A 396 5.35 0.95 -12.37
C TRP A 396 5.66 -0.48 -12.86
N SER A 397 5.45 -0.77 -14.15
CA SER A 397 5.62 -2.11 -14.78
C SER A 397 6.85 -2.86 -14.27
N SER A 398 8.04 -2.28 -14.46
CA SER A 398 9.33 -2.89 -14.06
C SER A 398 9.46 -3.19 -12.56
N VAL A 399 8.79 -2.41 -11.69
CA VAL A 399 8.77 -2.67 -10.24
C VAL A 399 7.80 -3.81 -9.94
N THR A 400 6.60 -3.75 -10.53
CA THR A 400 5.56 -4.77 -10.31
C THR A 400 5.95 -6.15 -10.83
N GLU A 401 6.59 -6.23 -12.00
CA GLU A 401 7.12 -7.47 -12.55
C GLU A 401 8.16 -8.09 -11.62
N ALA A 402 9.12 -7.28 -11.15
CA ALA A 402 10.14 -7.76 -10.21
C ALA A 402 9.56 -8.22 -8.87
N ILE A 403 8.49 -7.58 -8.37
CA ILE A 403 7.79 -8.02 -7.15
C ILE A 403 7.10 -9.37 -7.39
N VAL A 404 6.37 -9.52 -8.50
CA VAL A 404 5.67 -10.77 -8.85
C VAL A 404 6.66 -11.93 -9.03
N ASP A 405 7.80 -11.66 -9.66
CA ASP A 405 8.90 -12.60 -9.83
C ASP A 405 9.71 -12.87 -8.54
N LYS A 406 9.35 -12.23 -7.42
CA LYS A 406 10.06 -12.32 -6.13
C LYS A 406 11.52 -11.86 -6.20
N LYS A 407 11.87 -11.00 -7.18
CA LYS A 407 13.18 -10.37 -7.36
C LYS A 407 13.25 -9.05 -6.58
N TYR A 408 13.17 -9.11 -5.26
CA TYR A 408 13.00 -7.92 -4.41
C TYR A 408 14.13 -6.88 -4.52
N SER A 409 15.39 -7.33 -4.70
CA SER A 409 16.52 -6.42 -4.93
C SER A 409 16.39 -5.67 -6.25
N GLN A 410 15.91 -6.34 -7.31
CA GLN A 410 15.63 -5.70 -8.59
C GLN A 410 14.47 -4.72 -8.48
N ALA A 411 13.37 -5.10 -7.80
CA ALA A 411 12.24 -4.20 -7.55
C ALA A 411 12.68 -2.92 -6.85
N THR A 412 13.56 -3.05 -5.85
CA THR A 412 14.12 -1.90 -5.12
C THR A 412 14.93 -0.99 -6.04
N ARG A 413 15.79 -1.55 -6.90
CA ARG A 413 16.58 -0.77 -7.87
C ARG A 413 15.69 -0.06 -8.89
N CYS A 414 14.69 -0.75 -9.45
CA CYS A 414 13.72 -0.15 -10.38
C CYS A 414 12.97 1.00 -9.72
N LYS A 415 12.52 0.83 -8.47
CA LYS A 415 11.85 1.88 -7.69
C LYS A 415 12.76 3.09 -7.49
N GLN A 416 13.98 2.88 -7.01
CA GLN A 416 14.96 3.96 -6.80
C GLN A 416 15.23 4.74 -8.10
N ASN A 417 15.34 4.05 -9.22
CA ASN A 417 15.52 4.70 -10.53
C ASN A 417 14.30 5.55 -10.94
N ILE A 418 13.08 5.13 -10.61
CA ILE A 418 11.87 5.93 -10.85
C ILE A 418 11.87 7.18 -9.96
N GLU A 419 12.12 7.01 -8.66
CA GLU A 419 12.11 8.09 -7.67
C GLU A 419 13.19 9.13 -7.93
N GLU A 420 14.41 8.71 -8.25
CA GLU A 420 15.50 9.63 -8.59
C GLU A 420 15.18 10.47 -9.83
N ARG A 421 14.58 9.86 -10.86
CA ARG A 421 14.13 10.59 -12.04
C ARG A 421 13.04 11.61 -11.72
N GLN A 422 12.15 11.33 -10.76
CA GLN A 422 11.16 12.32 -10.32
C GLN A 422 11.81 13.44 -9.51
N ARG A 423 12.74 13.12 -8.60
CA ARG A 423 13.51 14.12 -7.84
C ARG A 423 14.28 15.07 -8.75
N GLN A 424 14.93 14.54 -9.79
CA GLN A 424 15.62 15.35 -10.78
C GLN A 424 14.65 16.29 -11.53
N ARG A 425 13.49 15.79 -11.98
CA ARG A 425 12.48 16.61 -12.66
C ARG A 425 11.91 17.71 -11.77
N ALA A 426 11.70 17.43 -10.49
CA ALA A 426 11.26 18.42 -9.52
C ALA A 426 12.32 19.52 -9.34
N ALA A 427 13.60 19.14 -9.22
CA ALA A 427 14.71 20.10 -9.15
C ALA A 427 14.85 20.96 -10.42
N GLU A 428 14.66 20.36 -11.61
CA GLU A 428 14.67 21.08 -12.89
C GLU A 428 13.52 22.09 -12.98
N ARG A 429 12.31 21.73 -12.54
CA ARG A 429 11.16 22.65 -12.48
C ARG A 429 11.40 23.79 -11.51
N GLN A 430 11.93 23.49 -10.32
CA GLN A 430 12.28 24.50 -9.33
C GLN A 430 13.34 25.48 -9.88
N ALA A 431 14.36 24.97 -10.58
CA ALA A 431 15.38 25.82 -11.21
C ALA A 431 14.80 26.76 -12.29
N LYS A 432 13.70 26.36 -12.94
CA LYS A 432 12.97 27.18 -13.92
C LYS A 432 11.89 28.08 -13.31
N ASN A 433 11.67 28.00 -11.99
CA ASN A 433 10.52 28.62 -11.30
C ASN A 433 9.16 28.21 -11.89
N GLU A 434 9.06 26.97 -12.36
CA GLU A 434 7.83 26.38 -12.89
C GLU A 434 7.08 25.64 -11.77
N THR A 435 5.79 25.93 -11.62
CA THR A 435 4.91 25.20 -10.70
C THR A 435 4.24 24.06 -11.44
N TRP A 436 4.34 22.84 -10.89
CA TRP A 436 3.59 21.70 -11.42
C TRP A 436 2.08 21.90 -11.22
N GLN A 437 1.27 21.51 -12.21
CA GLN A 437 -0.18 21.56 -12.15
C GLN A 437 -0.77 20.22 -12.59
N PRO A 438 -1.86 19.75 -11.95
CA PRO A 438 -2.55 18.56 -12.40
C PRO A 438 -3.09 18.74 -13.83
N ARG A 439 -3.11 17.66 -14.60
CA ARG A 439 -3.64 17.66 -15.95
C ARG A 439 -5.16 17.53 -15.96
N PHE A 440 -5.69 16.62 -15.16
CA PHE A 440 -7.09 16.20 -15.23
C PHE A 440 -7.98 16.89 -14.19
N PHE A 441 -7.38 17.50 -13.19
CA PHE A 441 -8.07 18.21 -12.11
C PHE A 441 -7.63 19.68 -12.04
N THR A 442 -8.55 20.57 -11.65
CA THR A 442 -8.29 22.02 -11.66
C THR A 442 -7.28 22.45 -10.60
N ASP A 443 -7.21 21.73 -9.49
CA ASP A 443 -6.42 22.09 -8.32
C ASP A 443 -5.76 20.86 -7.69
N ALA A 444 -4.60 21.08 -7.06
CA ALA A 444 -3.88 20.03 -6.34
C ALA A 444 -4.71 19.45 -5.17
N VAL A 445 -5.41 20.35 -4.46
CA VAL A 445 -6.32 20.09 -3.33
C VAL A 445 -7.41 21.17 -3.34
N THR A 446 -8.59 20.89 -2.79
CA THR A 446 -9.63 21.92 -2.58
C THR A 446 -10.07 21.98 -1.12
N PRO A 447 -10.43 23.17 -0.58
CA PRO A 447 -10.90 23.30 0.81
C PRO A 447 -12.17 22.49 1.11
N LEU A 448 -12.99 22.24 0.09
CA LEU A 448 -14.23 21.49 0.20
C LEU A 448 -14.05 19.98 -0.04
N GLY A 449 -12.83 19.50 -0.33
CA GLY A 449 -12.53 18.10 -0.61
C GLY A 449 -13.15 17.56 -1.91
N LYS A 450 -13.65 18.46 -2.76
CA LYS A 450 -14.34 18.16 -4.02
C LYS A 450 -13.45 18.59 -5.17
N PRO A 451 -12.72 17.66 -5.83
CA PRO A 451 -11.96 18.01 -7.02
C PRO A 451 -12.90 18.28 -8.20
N GLU A 452 -12.55 19.29 -9.00
CA GLU A 452 -13.22 19.59 -10.27
C GLU A 452 -12.32 19.14 -11.44
N LEU A 453 -12.96 18.71 -12.53
CA LEU A 453 -12.25 18.25 -13.72
C LEU A 453 -11.87 19.41 -14.63
N THR A 454 -10.67 19.34 -15.21
CA THR A 454 -10.30 20.16 -16.36
C THR A 454 -11.04 19.69 -17.62
N GLU A 455 -10.90 20.44 -18.72
CA GLU A 455 -11.42 19.98 -20.01
C GLU A 455 -10.77 18.67 -20.47
N ASP A 456 -9.46 18.51 -20.23
CA ASP A 456 -8.72 17.28 -20.47
C ASP A 456 -9.27 16.11 -19.62
N GLY A 457 -9.60 16.35 -18.35
CA GLY A 457 -10.20 15.34 -17.47
C GLY A 457 -11.58 14.88 -17.96
N ARG A 458 -12.42 15.81 -18.43
CA ARG A 458 -13.72 15.49 -19.02
C ARG A 458 -13.57 14.71 -20.32
N LYS A 459 -12.63 15.11 -21.18
CA LYS A 459 -12.31 14.39 -22.42
C LYS A 459 -11.85 12.97 -22.13
N ALA A 460 -10.97 12.77 -21.15
CA ALA A 460 -10.50 11.45 -20.73
C ALA A 460 -11.64 10.56 -20.24
N LEU A 461 -12.53 11.06 -19.35
CA LEU A 461 -13.69 10.31 -18.89
C LEU A 461 -14.65 9.94 -20.03
N LYS A 462 -14.92 10.88 -20.95
CA LYS A 462 -15.74 10.61 -22.13
C LYS A 462 -15.11 9.56 -23.05
N GLY A 463 -13.79 9.58 -23.20
CA GLY A 463 -13.02 8.56 -23.91
C GLY A 463 -13.19 7.18 -23.27
N LEU A 464 -12.97 7.07 -21.96
CA LEU A 464 -13.20 5.84 -21.19
C LEU A 464 -14.63 5.30 -21.37
N TYR A 465 -15.62 6.20 -21.37
CA TYR A 465 -17.01 5.84 -21.61
C TYR A 465 -17.24 5.28 -23.02
N ASN A 466 -16.63 5.87 -24.05
CA ASN A 466 -16.77 5.44 -25.44
C ASN A 466 -15.85 4.27 -25.82
N GLY A 467 -14.89 3.89 -24.97
CA GLY A 467 -13.83 2.94 -25.32
C GLY A 467 -12.75 3.54 -26.23
N ASP A 468 -12.67 4.87 -26.28
CA ASP A 468 -11.61 5.61 -26.97
C ASP A 468 -10.55 6.05 -25.96
N TYR A 469 -9.40 5.38 -25.98
CA TYR A 469 -8.29 5.63 -25.07
C TYR A 469 -7.24 6.59 -25.64
N SER A 470 -7.54 7.27 -26.77
CA SER A 470 -6.58 8.18 -27.39
C SER A 470 -6.40 9.45 -26.55
N LEU A 471 -5.27 9.53 -25.87
CA LEU A 471 -4.81 10.73 -25.19
C LEU A 471 -3.40 11.07 -25.68
N GLU A 472 -3.12 12.36 -25.83
CA GLU A 472 -1.77 12.81 -26.12
C GLU A 472 -0.91 12.71 -24.87
N GLU A 473 0.36 12.36 -25.08
CA GLU A 473 1.36 12.32 -24.03
C GLU A 473 1.54 13.73 -23.44
N SER A 474 1.58 13.84 -22.11
CA SER A 474 1.77 15.15 -21.48
C SER A 474 3.16 15.72 -21.81
N GLU A 475 3.21 16.98 -22.23
CA GLU A 475 4.46 17.73 -22.39
C GLU A 475 5.17 17.94 -21.05
N THR A 476 4.40 18.07 -19.97
CA THR A 476 4.89 18.27 -18.60
C THR A 476 4.93 16.94 -17.86
N LYS A 477 6.08 16.26 -17.87
CA LYS A 477 6.22 14.94 -17.22
C LYS A 477 6.72 15.05 -15.77
N GLY A 478 6.02 14.36 -14.87
CA GLY A 478 6.39 14.16 -13.47
C GLY A 478 5.86 15.26 -12.54
N ALA A 479 5.43 14.86 -11.34
CA ALA A 479 4.99 15.74 -10.24
C ALA A 479 6.15 16.42 -9.53
#